data_AF-A0A0B1SE20-F1
#
_entry.id   AF-A0A0B1SE20-F1
#
_cell.length_a   1.000
_cell.length_b   1.000
_cell.length_c   1.000
_cell.angle_alpha   90.00
_cell.angle_beta   90.00
_cell.angle_gamma   90.00
#
_symmetry.space_group_name_H-M   'P 1'
#
loop_
_entity.id
_entity.type
_entity.pdbx_description
1 polymer ?
#
loop_
_entity_poly.entity_id
_entity_poly.type
_entity_poly.pdbx_seq_one_letter_code
_entity_poly.pdbx_strand_id
1 'polypeptide(L)'
;MFGSGKTISATQVAPTNQENERIVYGPYKDQPPFNTKNIKIHYENNSPFVVASVIERTIEISHWGNIAVEEYIELVHKGAELKEYFKLFIRLQGPFSRIDFQLDRRGRRQPALLQFTTILPASAKDIYYRDEIGNISTSSVRLRADSVDVEIKPR
;
A
#
# COMPACT_ATOMS: atom_id res chain seq x y z
N MET A 1 10.42 -4.02 5.45
CA MET A 1 9.61 -3.46 6.54
C MET A 1 8.69 -4.58 7.02
N PHE A 2 9.00 -5.24 8.13
CA PHE A 2 8.13 -6.29 8.70
C PHE A 2 6.96 -5.57 9.39
N GLY A 3 5.73 -6.02 9.17
CA GLY A 3 4.56 -5.32 9.72
C GLY A 3 4.51 -5.38 11.25
N SER A 4 3.97 -4.34 11.87
CA SER A 4 3.98 -4.11 13.32
C SER A 4 2.74 -4.66 14.03
N GLY A 5 2.16 -5.73 13.52
CA GLY A 5 0.90 -6.24 14.06
C GLY A 5 1.07 -7.43 14.98
N LYS A 6 0.00 -7.74 15.70
CA LYS A 6 -0.05 -8.85 16.64
C LYS A 6 0.31 -10.15 15.93
N THR A 7 1.33 -10.85 16.45
CA THR A 7 1.71 -12.16 15.93
C THR A 7 0.70 -13.22 16.40
N ILE A 8 0.22 -14.02 15.46
CA ILE A 8 -0.76 -15.09 15.66
C ILE A 8 -0.03 -16.44 15.79
N SER A 9 0.92 -16.71 14.88
CA SER A 9 1.75 -17.91 14.94
C SER A 9 3.10 -17.69 14.25
N ALA A 10 4.12 -18.40 14.72
CA ALA A 10 5.45 -18.38 14.15
C ALA A 10 6.10 -19.76 14.25
N THR A 11 6.90 -20.11 13.25
CA THR A 11 7.71 -21.34 13.28
C THR A 11 8.77 -21.24 14.35
N GLN A 12 8.83 -22.19 15.28
CA GLN A 12 9.87 -22.20 16.31
C GLN A 12 11.12 -22.90 15.77
N VAL A 13 12.22 -22.16 15.62
CA VAL A 13 13.52 -22.68 15.14
C VAL A 13 14.61 -22.31 16.14
N ALA A 14 14.93 -23.25 17.04
CA ALA A 14 15.86 -23.02 18.14
C ALA A 14 17.26 -22.56 17.66
N PRO A 15 17.83 -21.49 18.25
CA PRO A 15 17.22 -20.62 19.27
C PRO A 15 16.23 -19.63 18.64
N THR A 16 14.99 -19.61 19.14
CA THR A 16 14.01 -18.55 18.86
C THR A 16 13.69 -17.87 20.18
N ASN A 17 13.79 -16.54 20.22
CA ASN A 17 13.35 -15.72 21.34
C ASN A 17 12.15 -14.88 20.89
N GLN A 18 11.05 -14.96 21.63
CA GLN A 18 9.84 -14.19 21.37
C GLN A 18 9.63 -13.22 22.51
N GLU A 19 9.80 -11.93 22.22
CA GLU A 19 9.57 -10.83 23.15
C GLU A 19 8.36 -10.02 22.65
N ASN A 20 7.20 -10.23 23.26
CA ASN A 20 5.93 -9.59 22.88
C ASN A 20 5.61 -9.80 21.38
N GLU A 21 5.69 -8.73 20.59
CA GLU A 21 5.43 -8.70 19.13
C GLU A 21 6.71 -8.85 18.30
N ARG A 22 7.87 -9.00 18.95
CA ARG A 22 9.16 -9.18 18.30
C ARG A 22 9.59 -10.64 18.40
N ILE A 23 9.89 -11.23 17.25
CA ILE A 23 10.46 -12.59 17.18
C ILE A 23 11.89 -12.48 16.65
N VAL A 24 12.82 -13.05 17.40
CA VAL A 24 14.24 -13.08 17.09
C VAL A 24 14.66 -14.53 16.86
N TYR A 25 15.20 -14.79 15.68
CA TYR A 25 15.77 -16.08 15.30
C TYR A 25 17.30 -16.01 15.41
N GLY A 26 17.91 -17.01 16.05
CA GLY A 26 19.34 -17.06 16.26
C GLY A 26 19.80 -16.39 17.57
N PRO A 27 21.11 -16.30 17.81
CA PRO A 27 22.21 -16.64 16.88
C PRO A 27 22.38 -18.15 16.67
N TYR A 28 22.55 -18.58 15.41
CA TYR A 28 22.84 -19.98 15.05
C TYR A 28 24.36 -20.16 14.94
N LYS A 29 24.96 -20.97 15.81
CA LYS A 29 26.40 -21.33 15.77
C LYS A 29 26.60 -22.69 15.06
N ASP A 30 27.76 -22.87 14.43
CA ASP A 30 28.21 -24.16 13.86
C ASP A 30 27.20 -24.86 12.94
N GLN A 31 26.61 -24.11 12.00
CA GLN A 31 25.67 -24.68 11.03
C GLN A 31 26.43 -25.31 9.85
N PRO A 32 26.01 -26.50 9.37
CA PRO A 32 26.61 -27.12 8.19
C PRO A 32 26.36 -26.26 6.93
N PRO A 33 27.20 -26.42 5.88
CA PRO A 33 26.99 -25.73 4.62
C PRO A 33 25.63 -26.09 4.01
N PHE A 34 24.98 -25.12 3.38
CA PHE A 34 23.65 -25.24 2.74
C PHE A 34 22.47 -25.60 3.69
N ASN A 35 22.60 -25.34 4.99
CA ASN A 35 21.51 -25.55 5.93
C ASN A 35 20.34 -24.57 5.69
N THR A 36 19.20 -25.08 5.22
CA THR A 36 18.00 -24.31 4.94
C THR A 36 16.89 -24.68 5.92
N LYS A 37 16.30 -23.69 6.61
CA LYS A 37 15.16 -23.88 7.51
C LYS A 37 14.02 -22.95 7.10
N ASN A 38 12.84 -23.51 6.84
CA ASN A 38 11.67 -22.72 6.43
C ASN A 38 11.05 -22.03 7.64
N ILE A 39 10.92 -20.71 7.59
CA ILE A 39 10.30 -19.90 8.64
C ILE A 39 9.00 -19.31 8.08
N LYS A 40 7.89 -19.52 8.78
CA LYS A 40 6.60 -18.92 8.49
C LYS A 40 6.12 -18.12 9.70
N ILE A 41 5.71 -16.87 9.46
CA ILE A 41 5.16 -15.98 10.48
C ILE A 41 3.78 -15.54 10.00
N HIS A 42 2.78 -15.70 10.85
CA HIS A 42 1.43 -15.21 10.66
C HIS A 42 1.17 -14.11 11.67
N TYR A 43 0.91 -12.91 11.18
CA TYR A 43 0.65 -11.73 11.98
C TYR A 43 -0.45 -10.89 11.33
N GLU A 44 -1.14 -10.08 12.12
CA GLU A 44 -2.16 -9.17 11.60
C GLU A 44 -1.50 -8.01 10.85
N ASN A 45 -1.93 -7.70 9.62
CA ASN A 45 -1.51 -6.49 8.94
C ASN A 45 -2.66 -5.89 8.14
N ASN A 46 -3.16 -4.74 8.64
CA ASN A 46 -4.25 -4.01 7.99
C ASN A 46 -3.73 -2.83 7.13
N SER A 47 -2.42 -2.74 6.88
CA SER A 47 -1.89 -1.74 5.94
C SER A 47 -2.45 -1.96 4.53
N PRO A 48 -2.84 -0.92 3.79
CA PRO A 48 -3.26 -1.08 2.41
C PRO A 48 -2.09 -1.57 1.55
N PHE A 49 -2.29 -2.71 0.87
CA PHE A 49 -1.28 -3.32 0.02
C PHE A 49 -1.51 -2.89 -1.42
N VAL A 50 -0.98 -1.74 -1.79
CA VAL A 50 -1.12 -1.17 -3.12
C VAL A 50 0.17 -1.38 -3.89
N VAL A 51 0.04 -1.86 -5.12
CA VAL A 51 1.15 -2.09 -6.04
C VAL A 51 0.84 -1.32 -7.31
N ALA A 52 1.81 -0.53 -7.79
CA ALA A 52 1.74 0.03 -9.12
C ALA A 52 2.10 -1.08 -10.13
N SER A 53 1.12 -1.58 -10.89
CA SER A 53 1.34 -2.61 -11.90
C SER A 53 2.09 -2.05 -13.10
N VAL A 54 1.71 -0.83 -13.51
CA VAL A 54 2.27 -0.12 -14.65
C VAL A 54 2.53 1.32 -14.22
N ILE A 55 3.72 1.82 -14.60
CA ILE A 55 4.10 3.22 -14.47
C ILE A 55 4.70 3.63 -15.80
N GLU A 56 4.02 4.50 -16.52
CA GLU A 56 4.55 5.13 -17.72
C GLU A 56 4.80 6.61 -17.42
N ARG A 57 6.03 7.06 -17.65
CA ARG A 57 6.43 8.44 -17.45
C ARG A 57 6.83 9.06 -18.78
N THR A 58 6.10 10.08 -19.20
CA THR A 58 6.41 10.89 -20.38
C THR A 58 7.06 12.18 -19.93
N ILE A 59 8.24 12.48 -20.48
CA ILE A 59 8.97 13.72 -20.21
C ILE A 59 9.11 14.46 -21.53
N GLU A 60 8.42 15.59 -21.64
CA GLU A 60 8.52 16.49 -22.78
C GLU A 60 9.44 17.66 -22.44
N ILE A 61 10.44 17.89 -23.29
CA ILE A 61 11.42 18.96 -23.10
C ILE A 61 11.20 20.01 -24.19
N SER A 62 10.86 21.23 -23.78
CA SER A 62 10.77 22.37 -24.66
C SER A 62 11.96 23.31 -24.44
N HIS A 63 12.73 23.52 -25.51
CA HIS A 63 13.80 24.53 -25.53
C HIS A 63 13.25 25.96 -25.42
N TRP A 64 11.93 26.14 -25.54
CA TRP A 64 11.24 27.42 -25.38
C TRP A 64 10.85 27.71 -23.91
N GLY A 65 11.16 26.83 -22.96
CA GLY A 65 11.24 27.23 -21.55
C GLY A 65 10.62 26.32 -20.49
N ASN A 66 10.12 25.13 -20.81
CA ASN A 66 9.56 24.23 -19.79
C ASN A 66 9.87 22.75 -20.05
N ILE A 67 9.84 21.99 -18.97
CA ILE A 67 9.86 20.53 -18.97
C ILE A 67 8.51 20.09 -18.41
N ALA A 68 7.74 19.33 -19.18
CA ALA A 68 6.49 18.75 -18.74
C ALA A 68 6.71 17.27 -18.42
N VAL A 69 6.21 16.83 -17.26
CA VAL A 69 6.28 15.43 -16.83
C VAL A 69 4.86 14.95 -16.60
N GLU A 70 4.46 13.91 -17.33
CA GLU A 70 3.17 13.23 -17.17
C GLU A 70 3.42 11.77 -16.76
N GLU A 71 2.64 11.29 -15.79
CA GLU A 71 2.71 9.91 -15.31
C GLU A 71 1.35 9.24 -15.44
N TYR A 72 1.33 8.10 -16.13
CA TYR A 72 0.21 7.16 -16.10
C TYR A 72 0.54 6.04 -15.11
N ILE A 73 -0.34 5.85 -14.13
CA ILE A 73 -0.12 4.92 -13.02
C ILE A 73 -1.34 4.01 -12.90
N GLU A 74 -1.13 2.72 -13.12
CA GLU A 74 -2.11 1.70 -12.77
C GLU A 74 -1.84 1.20 -11.35
N LEU A 75 -2.79 1.42 -10.44
CA LEU A 75 -2.69 0.98 -9.06
C LEU A 75 -3.63 -0.21 -8.81
N VAL A 76 -3.07 -1.30 -8.25
CA VAL A 76 -3.82 -2.50 -7.89
C VAL A 76 -3.64 -2.80 -6.41
N HIS A 77 -4.75 -3.02 -5.69
CA HIS A 77 -4.70 -3.51 -4.32
C HIS A 77 -4.47 -5.02 -4.30
N LYS A 78 -3.27 -5.46 -3.92
CA LYS A 78 -2.85 -6.88 -3.84
C LYS A 78 -3.01 -7.48 -2.44
N GLY A 79 -3.70 -6.78 -1.54
CA GLY A 79 -4.03 -7.28 -0.20
C GLY A 79 -5.15 -8.33 -0.23
N ALA A 80 -5.79 -8.52 0.92
CA ALA A 80 -6.93 -9.43 1.02
C ALA A 80 -8.07 -9.00 0.07
N GLU A 81 -8.53 -9.92 -0.77
CA GLU A 81 -9.65 -9.70 -1.66
C GLU A 81 -10.96 -9.61 -0.87
N LEU A 82 -11.84 -8.71 -1.29
CA LEU A 82 -13.21 -8.66 -0.80
C LEU A 82 -13.97 -9.79 -1.52
N LYS A 83 -14.34 -10.85 -0.79
CA LYS A 83 -15.11 -11.94 -1.39
C LYS A 83 -16.49 -11.45 -1.77
N GLU A 84 -16.76 -11.41 -3.07
CA GLU A 84 -18.09 -11.24 -3.61
C GLU A 84 -18.84 -12.58 -3.63
N TYR A 85 -20.13 -12.59 -3.31
CA TYR A 85 -20.94 -13.82 -3.34
C TYR A 85 -21.20 -14.26 -4.79
N PHE A 86 -20.46 -15.27 -5.25
CA PHE A 86 -21.03 -16.29 -6.15
C PHE A 86 -20.53 -17.68 -5.74
N LYS A 87 -20.79 -18.07 -4.49
CA LYS A 87 -20.66 -19.47 -4.06
C LYS A 87 -21.55 -19.71 -2.86
N LEU A 88 -22.52 -20.61 -3.02
CA LEU A 88 -23.65 -20.93 -2.14
C LEU A 88 -23.28 -21.33 -0.69
N PHE A 89 -22.04 -21.21 -0.23
CA PHE A 89 -21.64 -21.66 1.10
C PHE A 89 -20.34 -21.02 1.62
N ILE A 90 -20.25 -19.70 1.76
CA ILE A 90 -19.24 -19.06 2.63
C ILE A 90 -19.87 -17.89 3.39
N ARG A 91 -19.90 -17.96 4.72
CA ARG A 91 -20.80 -17.18 5.58
C ARG A 91 -20.20 -15.90 6.19
N LEU A 92 -19.14 -15.30 5.63
CA LEU A 92 -18.40 -14.22 6.36
C LEU A 92 -17.98 -12.97 5.58
N GLN A 93 -18.21 -12.86 4.27
CA GLN A 93 -17.91 -11.63 3.52
C GLN A 93 -19.01 -11.42 2.47
N GLY A 94 -19.73 -10.30 2.58
CA GLY A 94 -20.80 -9.92 1.67
C GLY A 94 -20.37 -9.00 0.54
N PRO A 95 -21.30 -8.67 -0.39
CA PRO A 95 -20.99 -7.70 -1.44
C PRO A 95 -20.59 -6.38 -0.81
N PHE A 96 -19.83 -5.56 -1.53
CA PHE A 96 -19.47 -4.23 -1.03
C PHE A 96 -20.73 -3.42 -0.67
N SER A 97 -20.79 -2.94 0.57
CA SER A 97 -21.89 -2.14 1.09
C SER A 97 -21.37 -0.76 1.46
N ARG A 98 -21.89 0.28 0.78
CA ARG A 98 -21.51 1.67 1.04
C ARG A 98 -21.87 2.11 2.45
N ILE A 99 -22.99 1.63 2.98
CA ILE A 99 -23.46 1.97 4.34
C ILE A 99 -22.48 1.41 5.36
N ASP A 100 -22.12 0.13 5.24
CA ASP A 100 -21.18 -0.51 6.17
C ASP A 100 -19.80 0.13 6.09
N PHE A 101 -19.36 0.49 4.88
CA PHE A 101 -18.10 1.20 4.66
C PHE A 101 -18.08 2.59 5.32
N GLN A 102 -19.18 3.35 5.25
CA GLN A 102 -19.30 4.66 5.88
C GLN A 102 -19.46 4.57 7.42
N LEU A 103 -20.10 3.52 7.92
CA LEU A 103 -20.26 3.28 9.35
C LEU A 103 -18.98 2.76 10.02
N ASP A 104 -18.06 2.20 9.24
CA ASP A 104 -16.81 1.66 9.75
C ASP A 104 -15.88 2.77 10.28
N ARG A 105 -15.69 2.74 11.60
CA ARG A 105 -14.91 3.74 12.34
C ARG A 105 -13.41 3.47 12.35
N ARG A 106 -12.93 2.43 11.65
CA ARG A 106 -11.49 2.11 11.59
C ARG A 106 -10.66 3.17 10.86
N GLY A 107 -11.29 4.00 10.01
CA GLY A 107 -10.61 5.09 9.30
C GLY A 107 -9.38 4.59 8.54
N ARG A 108 -8.20 5.15 8.82
CA ARG A 108 -6.93 4.74 8.18
C ARG A 108 -6.47 3.31 8.49
N ARG A 109 -7.07 2.63 9.47
CA ARG A 109 -6.80 1.21 9.79
C ARG A 109 -7.63 0.24 8.95
N GLN A 110 -8.48 0.75 8.06
CA GLN A 110 -9.17 -0.08 7.09
C GLN A 110 -8.15 -0.68 6.12
N PRO A 111 -8.29 -1.97 5.75
CA PRO A 111 -7.45 -2.62 4.75
C PRO A 111 -7.87 -2.21 3.33
N ALA A 112 -8.02 -0.90 3.09
CA ALA A 112 -8.47 -0.29 1.84
C ALA A 112 -7.68 1.00 1.59
N LEU A 113 -7.40 1.30 0.32
CA LEU A 113 -6.76 2.55 -0.08
C LEU A 113 -7.81 3.65 -0.18
N LEU A 114 -7.82 4.57 0.79
CA LEU A 114 -8.72 5.74 0.75
C LEU A 114 -8.09 6.93 0.03
N GLN A 115 -6.79 7.12 0.26
CA GLN A 115 -6.02 8.24 -0.26
C GLN A 115 -4.54 7.91 -0.19
N PHE A 116 -3.74 8.53 -1.05
CA PHE A 116 -2.29 8.50 -0.95
C PHE A 116 -1.72 9.88 -1.27
N THR A 117 -0.52 10.15 -0.78
CA THR A 117 0.19 11.41 -1.04
C THR A 117 1.41 11.11 -1.89
N THR A 118 1.48 11.76 -3.04
CA THR A 118 2.72 11.81 -3.85
C THR A 118 3.47 13.10 -3.57
N ILE A 119 4.78 13.06 -3.74
CA ILE A 119 5.68 14.19 -3.46
C ILE A 119 6.32 14.59 -4.79
N LEU A 120 6.06 15.83 -5.20
CA LEU A 120 6.63 16.43 -6.38
C LEU A 120 7.77 17.40 -6.00
N PRO A 121 8.68 17.71 -6.94
CA PRO A 121 9.70 18.73 -6.73
C PRO A 121 9.10 20.11 -6.40
N ALA A 122 9.81 20.93 -5.61
CA ALA A 122 9.36 22.28 -5.24
C ALA A 122 9.05 23.20 -6.44
N SER A 123 9.66 22.92 -7.61
CA SER A 123 9.44 23.68 -8.85
C SER A 123 8.18 23.28 -9.61
N ALA A 124 7.44 22.27 -9.16
CA ALA A 124 6.23 21.79 -9.84
C ALA A 124 5.15 22.88 -9.90
N LYS A 125 4.58 23.06 -11.09
CA LYS A 125 3.50 24.01 -11.39
C LYS A 125 2.51 23.34 -12.34
N ASP A 126 1.32 23.93 -12.46
CA ASP A 126 0.25 23.45 -13.37
C ASP A 126 -0.10 21.96 -13.17
N ILE A 127 -0.20 21.55 -11.91
CA ILE A 127 -0.50 20.17 -11.52
C ILE A 127 -1.95 19.86 -11.88
N TYR A 128 -2.15 18.80 -12.66
CA TYR A 128 -3.47 18.23 -12.96
C TYR A 128 -3.51 16.75 -12.60
N TYR A 129 -4.72 16.27 -12.28
CA TYR A 129 -4.99 14.87 -11.98
C TYR A 129 -6.27 14.43 -12.70
N ARG A 130 -6.14 13.43 -13.57
CA ARG A 130 -7.23 12.94 -14.42
C ARG A 130 -7.21 11.41 -14.49
N ASP A 131 -8.37 10.82 -14.74
CA ASP A 131 -8.52 9.43 -15.17
C ASP A 131 -8.78 9.36 -16.68
N GLU A 132 -9.03 8.15 -17.19
CA GLU A 132 -9.34 7.88 -18.60
C GLU A 132 -10.66 8.51 -19.06
N ILE A 133 -11.56 8.83 -18.13
CA ILE A 133 -12.93 9.30 -18.39
C ILE A 133 -13.05 10.81 -18.11
N GLY A 134 -12.06 11.44 -17.46
CA GLY A 134 -11.96 12.87 -17.30
C GLY A 134 -11.28 13.33 -16.01
N ASN A 135 -11.56 14.58 -15.63
CA ASN A 135 -10.93 15.22 -14.48
C ASN A 135 -11.40 14.61 -13.15
N ILE A 136 -10.49 14.54 -12.16
CA ILE A 136 -10.83 14.16 -10.79
C ILE A 136 -10.58 15.34 -9.86
N SER A 137 -11.65 15.85 -9.25
CA SER A 137 -11.60 17.00 -8.33
C SER A 137 -11.21 16.64 -6.90
N THR A 138 -11.15 15.35 -6.56
CA THR A 138 -10.79 14.86 -5.21
C THR A 138 -9.28 14.77 -5.04
N SER A 139 -8.60 15.89 -5.22
CA SER A 139 -7.16 16.06 -4.99
C SER A 139 -6.89 17.34 -4.17
N SER A 140 -5.75 17.38 -3.48
CA SER A 140 -5.32 18.55 -2.70
C SER A 140 -3.82 18.74 -2.82
N VAL A 141 -3.40 19.96 -3.13
CA VAL A 141 -1.99 20.32 -3.28
C VAL A 141 -1.54 21.15 -2.08
N ARG A 142 -0.41 20.77 -1.49
CA ARG A 142 0.20 21.46 -0.36
C ARG A 142 1.66 21.78 -0.68
N LEU A 143 1.94 23.07 -0.81
CA LEU A 143 3.30 23.56 -1.01
C LEU A 143 4.11 23.46 0.30
N ARG A 144 5.34 22.96 0.20
CA ARG A 144 6.37 23.02 1.25
C ARG A 144 7.56 23.84 0.76
N ALA A 145 8.52 24.08 1.65
CA ALA A 145 9.74 24.81 1.32
C ALA A 145 10.61 24.06 0.29
N ASP A 146 10.59 22.73 0.34
CA ASP A 146 11.47 21.83 -0.41
C ASP A 146 10.71 20.85 -1.33
N SER A 147 9.38 20.77 -1.22
CA SER A 147 8.55 19.87 -2.03
C SER A 147 7.14 20.41 -2.26
N VAL A 148 6.41 19.73 -3.14
CA VAL A 148 4.96 19.90 -3.28
C VAL A 148 4.29 18.56 -3.00
N ASP A 149 3.47 18.50 -1.95
CA ASP A 149 2.67 17.32 -1.67
C ASP A 149 1.38 17.37 -2.46
N VAL A 150 1.04 16.28 -3.11
CA VAL A 150 -0.24 16.10 -3.80
C VAL A 150 -0.95 14.92 -3.17
N GLU A 151 -2.01 15.20 -2.43
CA GLU A 151 -2.92 14.21 -1.90
C GLU A 151 -3.95 13.83 -2.98
N ILE A 152 -4.05 12.55 -3.27
CA ILE A 152 -4.90 11.98 -4.30
C ILE A 152 -5.90 11.04 -3.63
N LYS A 153 -7.18 11.22 -3.98
CA LYS A 153 -8.28 10.34 -3.60
C LYS A 153 -8.91 9.74 -4.86
N PRO A 154 -8.71 8.43 -5.11
CA PRO A 154 -9.38 7.72 -6.20
C PRO A 154 -10.91 7.79 -6.08
N ARG A 155 -11.61 7.58 -7.21
CA ARG A 155 -13.08 7.57 -7.28
C ARG A 155 -13.71 6.37 -6.57
#